data_AF-A0A176RYD6-F1
#
_entry.id   AF-A0A176RYD6-F1
#
_cell.length_a   1.000
_cell.length_b   1.000
_cell.length_c   1.000
_cell.angle_alpha   90.00
_cell.angle_beta   90.00
_cell.angle_gamma   90.00
#
_symmetry.space_group_name_H-M   'P 1'
#
loop_
_entity.id
_entity.type
_entity.pdbx_description
1 polymer ?
#
loop_
_entity_poly.entity_id
_entity_poly.type
_entity_poly.pdbx_seq_one_letter_code
_entity_poly.pdbx_strand_id
1 'polypeptide(L)'
;MHSFRQMYHRKKYHALHSLILVGVSTIAELITSGASPFNIAEELKVSYFTPAEVNSLIEQFVKDSGQTFEDKVIKAIYDNTKGQPGLVCALAADMVEKVKNRPVTMDDFLGTLNDFLKSKYDKNILNIVQKAKQKKAFMCRLLFDEAPIDFNVHAEDIAYLHAFHPIVLVKLGG
;
A
#
# COMPACT_ATOMS: atom_id res chain seq x y z
N MET A 1 -14.46 -23.58 10.80
CA MET A 1 -14.77 -24.03 9.42
C MET A 1 -15.53 -25.36 9.35
N HIS A 2 -15.24 -26.37 10.18
CA HIS A 2 -15.95 -27.67 10.11
C HIS A 2 -17.46 -27.62 10.41
N SER A 3 -17.91 -26.77 11.35
CA SER A 3 -19.33 -26.67 11.72
C SER A 3 -20.22 -26.10 10.60
N PHE A 4 -19.73 -25.11 9.85
CA PHE A 4 -20.47 -24.51 8.73
C PHE A 4 -20.58 -25.45 7.53
N ARG A 5 -19.53 -26.24 7.27
CA ARG A 5 -19.56 -27.29 6.24
C ARG A 5 -20.59 -28.37 6.57
N GLN A 6 -20.71 -28.76 7.84
CA GLN A 6 -21.75 -29.70 8.29
C GLN A 6 -23.17 -29.12 8.15
N MET A 7 -23.36 -27.81 8.35
CA MET A 7 -24.66 -27.14 8.13
C MET A 7 -25.06 -27.12 6.65
N TYR A 8 -24.14 -26.80 5.73
CA TYR A 8 -24.43 -26.79 4.28
C TYR A 8 -24.97 -28.14 3.75
N HIS A 9 -24.50 -29.26 4.33
CA HIS A 9 -24.99 -30.60 3.99
C HIS A 9 -26.33 -30.97 4.65
N ARG A 10 -26.86 -30.16 5.58
CA ARG A 10 -28.15 -30.37 6.28
C ARG A 10 -29.17 -29.30 5.92
N LYS A 11 -29.50 -29.18 4.62
CA LYS A 11 -30.44 -28.20 4.04
C LYS A 11 -31.86 -28.16 4.66
N LYS A 12 -32.25 -29.15 5.48
CA LYS A 12 -33.60 -29.26 6.07
C LYS A 12 -33.75 -28.62 7.47
N TYR A 13 -32.68 -28.18 8.14
CA TYR A 13 -32.74 -27.76 9.55
C TYR A 13 -31.95 -26.49 9.89
N HIS A 14 -31.87 -25.51 8.98
CA HIS A 14 -31.36 -24.19 9.34
C HIS A 14 -32.03 -23.07 8.53
N ALA A 15 -32.39 -21.97 9.20
CA ALA A 15 -32.95 -20.77 8.58
C ALA A 15 -31.89 -19.83 7.96
N LEU A 16 -30.62 -20.25 7.97
CA LEU A 16 -29.51 -19.46 7.40
C LEU A 16 -29.63 -19.45 5.87
N HIS A 17 -30.09 -18.33 5.32
CA HIS A 17 -30.31 -18.14 3.87
C HIS A 17 -29.01 -17.76 3.14
N SER A 18 -28.15 -16.97 3.77
CA SER A 18 -26.84 -16.57 3.24
C SER A 18 -25.85 -16.25 4.36
N LEU A 19 -24.55 -16.51 4.11
CA LEU A 19 -23.42 -16.10 4.95
C LEU A 19 -22.38 -15.47 4.04
N ILE A 20 -21.97 -14.24 4.35
CA ILE A 20 -20.87 -13.57 3.66
C ILE A 20 -19.71 -13.50 4.66
N LEU A 21 -18.55 -14.05 4.26
CA LEU A 21 -17.34 -14.01 5.07
C LEU A 21 -16.33 -13.13 4.35
N VAL A 22 -15.99 -12.00 4.96
CA VAL A 22 -14.99 -11.07 4.43
C VAL A 22 -13.71 -11.25 5.23
N GLY A 23 -12.65 -11.69 4.56
CA GLY A 23 -11.32 -11.82 5.12
C GLY A 23 -10.31 -11.11 4.23
N VAL A 24 -9.33 -10.46 4.84
CA VAL A 24 -8.18 -9.90 4.12
C VAL A 24 -7.09 -10.97 4.12
N SER A 25 -6.80 -11.55 2.97
CA SER A 25 -5.69 -12.50 2.80
C SER A 25 -4.78 -11.97 1.70
N THR A 26 -3.47 -12.10 1.89
CA THR A 26 -2.54 -11.73 0.82
C THR A 26 -2.58 -12.80 -0.28
N ILE A 27 -2.43 -12.39 -1.55
CA ILE A 27 -2.44 -13.33 -2.69
C ILE A 27 -1.41 -14.46 -2.49
N ALA A 28 -0.28 -14.17 -1.84
CA ALA A 28 0.76 -15.15 -1.54
C ALA A 28 0.27 -16.30 -0.63
N GLU A 29 -0.57 -16.01 0.36
CA GLU A 29 -1.14 -17.03 1.26
C GLU A 29 -2.22 -17.88 0.57
N LEU A 30 -2.93 -17.31 -0.41
CA LEU A 30 -3.95 -18.00 -1.20
C LEU A 30 -3.37 -19.04 -2.16
N ILE A 31 -2.17 -18.80 -2.71
CA ILE A 31 -1.53 -19.69 -3.69
C ILE A 31 -0.93 -20.94 -3.01
N THR A 32 -0.54 -20.85 -1.74
CA THR A 32 0.05 -21.98 -1.01
C THR A 32 -0.90 -23.14 -0.71
N SER A 33 -2.22 -22.92 -0.77
CA SER A 33 -3.20 -24.00 -0.82
C SER A 33 -3.51 -24.32 -2.28
N GLY A 34 -3.04 -25.47 -2.79
CA GLY A 34 -3.10 -25.89 -4.20
C GLY A 34 -4.48 -26.06 -4.86
N ALA A 35 -5.52 -25.39 -4.36
CA ALA A 35 -6.80 -25.18 -5.02
C ALA A 35 -7.31 -23.79 -4.61
N SER A 36 -7.63 -22.93 -5.59
CA SER A 36 -8.29 -21.64 -5.31
C SER A 36 -9.62 -21.91 -4.60
N PRO A 37 -9.77 -21.58 -3.30
CA PRO A 37 -11.00 -21.88 -2.57
C PRO A 37 -12.15 -20.91 -2.89
N PHE A 38 -11.86 -19.87 -3.66
CA PHE A 38 -12.81 -18.82 -4.02
C PHE A 38 -12.89 -18.71 -5.55
N ASN A 39 -14.12 -18.72 -6.06
CA ASN A 39 -14.40 -18.23 -7.39
C ASN A 39 -14.25 -16.70 -7.33
N ILE A 40 -13.16 -16.14 -7.87
CA ILE A 40 -12.99 -14.69 -7.96
C ILE A 40 -14.00 -14.21 -9.00
N ALA A 41 -15.16 -13.74 -8.53
CA ALA A 41 -16.22 -13.25 -9.40
C ALA A 41 -15.87 -11.87 -9.96
N GLU A 42 -15.26 -11.01 -9.14
CA GLU A 42 -14.82 -9.66 -9.50
C GLU A 42 -13.53 -9.29 -8.76
N GLU A 43 -12.62 -8.62 -9.48
CA GLU A 43 -11.42 -8.00 -8.93
C GLU A 43 -11.70 -6.51 -8.69
N LEU A 44 -11.66 -6.08 -7.43
CA LEU A 44 -11.77 -4.66 -7.08
C LEU A 44 -10.38 -4.07 -6.93
N LYS A 45 -9.96 -3.27 -7.91
CA LYS A 45 -8.70 -2.52 -7.84
C LYS A 45 -8.86 -1.31 -6.92
N VAL A 46 -8.06 -1.26 -5.86
CA VAL A 46 -7.95 -0.08 -5.00
C VAL A 46 -7.08 0.96 -5.71
N SER A 47 -7.69 2.05 -6.15
CA SER A 47 -6.98 3.16 -6.80
C SER A 47 -6.18 3.99 -5.79
N TYR A 48 -5.24 4.76 -6.29
CA TYR A 48 -4.52 5.74 -5.48
C TYR A 48 -5.46 6.90 -5.17
N PHE A 49 -5.34 7.44 -3.96
CA PHE A 49 -6.10 8.60 -3.56
C PHE A 49 -5.64 9.84 -4.32
N THR A 50 -6.60 10.69 -4.67
CA THR A 50 -6.39 12.07 -5.07
C THR A 50 -6.07 12.95 -3.85
N PRO A 51 -5.54 14.18 -4.03
CA PRO A 51 -5.35 15.10 -2.92
C PRO A 51 -6.66 15.37 -2.15
N ALA A 52 -7.78 15.44 -2.86
CA ALA A 52 -9.09 15.67 -2.26
C ALA A 52 -9.54 14.47 -1.40
N GLU A 53 -9.31 13.24 -1.87
CA GLU A 53 -9.62 12.03 -1.10
C GLU A 53 -8.74 11.88 0.14
N VAL A 54 -7.45 12.26 0.06
CA VAL A 54 -6.59 12.27 1.25
C VAL A 54 -7.07 13.29 2.28
N ASN A 55 -7.44 14.50 1.86
CA ASN A 55 -8.05 15.49 2.76
C ASN A 55 -9.34 14.96 3.38
N SER A 56 -10.26 14.44 2.57
CA SER A 56 -11.53 13.90 3.05
C SER A 56 -11.35 12.73 4.03
N LEU A 57 -10.37 11.85 3.78
CA LEU A 57 -10.04 10.74 4.67
C LEU A 57 -9.59 11.25 6.04
N ILE A 58 -8.70 12.25 6.07
CA ILE A 58 -8.19 12.82 7.32
C ILE A 58 -9.30 13.61 8.03
N GLU A 59 -10.13 14.36 7.31
CA GLU A 59 -11.27 15.08 7.89
C GLU A 59 -12.26 14.14 8.61
N GLN A 60 -12.58 12.99 7.99
CA GLN A 60 -13.42 11.97 8.64
C GLN A 60 -12.76 11.46 9.93
N PHE A 61 -11.46 11.17 9.88
CA PHE A 61 -10.72 10.75 11.06
C PHE A 61 -10.69 11.83 12.16
N VAL A 62 -10.47 13.10 11.81
CA VAL A 62 -10.47 14.24 12.74
C VAL A 62 -11.83 14.37 13.40
N LYS A 63 -12.92 14.21 12.62
CA LYS A 63 -14.30 14.28 13.13
C LYS A 63 -14.59 13.17 14.15
N ASP A 64 -14.10 11.96 13.90
CA ASP A 64 -14.38 10.81 14.75
C ASP A 64 -13.48 10.76 16.00
N SER A 65 -12.22 11.15 15.87
CA SER A 65 -11.23 11.06 16.96
C SER A 65 -10.99 12.36 17.74
N GLY A 66 -11.33 13.52 17.16
CA GLY A 66 -10.96 14.84 17.67
C GLY A 66 -9.48 15.21 17.47
N GLN A 67 -8.65 14.30 16.95
CA GLN A 67 -7.23 14.53 16.72
C GLN A 67 -7.03 15.29 15.40
N THR A 68 -6.64 16.56 15.51
CA THR A 68 -6.49 17.48 14.36
C THR A 68 -5.10 17.42 13.72
N PHE A 69 -5.02 17.88 12.47
CA PHE A 69 -3.78 18.01 11.70
C PHE A 69 -3.67 19.44 11.16
N GLU A 70 -2.45 19.98 11.05
CA GLU A 70 -2.23 21.20 10.27
C GLU A 70 -2.41 20.92 8.77
N ASP A 71 -3.02 21.84 8.02
CA ASP A 71 -3.27 21.68 6.57
C ASP A 71 -2.00 21.35 5.76
N LYS A 72 -0.88 21.99 6.14
CA LYS A 72 0.43 21.74 5.52
C LYS A 72 0.93 20.30 5.72
N VAL A 73 0.55 19.64 6.82
CA VAL A 73 0.86 18.22 7.06
C VAL A 73 0.09 17.34 6.10
N ILE A 74 -1.21 17.59 5.92
CA ILE A 74 -2.04 16.80 5.00
C ILE A 74 -1.49 16.89 3.57
N LYS A 75 -1.12 18.09 3.13
CA LYS A 75 -0.45 18.30 1.84
C LYS A 75 0.87 17.53 1.77
N ALA A 76 1.70 17.58 2.82
CA ALA A 76 2.98 16.89 2.85
C ALA A 76 2.83 15.35 2.78
N ILE A 77 1.80 14.78 3.43
CA ILE A 77 1.46 13.36 3.32
C ILE A 77 1.19 13.01 1.85
N TYR A 78 0.32 13.76 1.17
CA TYR A 78 0.03 13.51 -0.24
C TYR A 78 1.29 13.65 -1.11
N ASP A 79 2.05 14.72 -0.94
CA ASP A 79 3.22 15.01 -1.76
C ASP A 79 4.30 13.91 -1.67
N ASN A 80 4.46 13.28 -0.50
CA ASN A 80 5.45 12.22 -0.26
C ASN A 80 4.94 10.82 -0.63
N THR A 81 3.62 10.57 -0.54
CA THR A 81 3.04 9.25 -0.80
C THR A 81 2.43 9.11 -2.20
N LYS A 82 2.22 10.24 -2.89
CA LYS A 82 1.47 10.35 -4.14
C LYS A 82 0.09 9.68 -4.07
N GLY A 83 -0.51 9.64 -2.88
CA GLY A 83 -1.84 9.07 -2.66
C GLY A 83 -1.88 7.55 -2.54
N GLN A 84 -0.75 6.86 -2.41
CA GLN A 84 -0.77 5.41 -2.22
C GLN A 84 -1.47 5.06 -0.89
N PRO A 85 -2.59 4.30 -0.89
CA PRO A 85 -3.45 4.17 0.30
C PRO A 85 -2.73 3.62 1.54
N GLY A 86 -1.85 2.62 1.35
CA GLY A 86 -1.09 2.03 2.44
C GLY A 86 -0.13 3.01 3.12
N LEU A 87 0.59 3.82 2.34
CA LEU A 87 1.55 4.80 2.82
C LEU A 87 0.84 6.00 3.47
N VAL A 88 -0.25 6.49 2.87
CA VAL A 88 -1.08 7.56 3.45
C VAL A 88 -1.57 7.14 4.83
N CYS A 89 -2.23 5.98 4.92
CA CYS A 89 -2.78 5.47 6.17
C CYS A 89 -1.68 5.17 7.19
N ALA A 90 -0.54 4.60 6.78
CA ALA A 90 0.52 4.24 7.71
C ALA A 90 1.24 5.46 8.30
N LEU A 91 1.50 6.50 7.50
CA LEU A 91 2.07 7.75 8.02
C LEU A 91 1.11 8.46 8.96
N ALA A 92 -0.18 8.53 8.59
CA ALA A 92 -1.21 9.12 9.43
C ALA A 92 -1.35 8.39 10.78
N ALA A 93 -1.40 7.05 10.74
CA ALA A 93 -1.52 6.23 11.95
C ALA A 93 -0.32 6.39 12.89
N ASP A 94 0.91 6.35 12.36
CA ASP A 94 2.13 6.49 13.19
C ASP A 94 2.21 7.89 13.83
N MET A 95 1.82 8.95 13.11
CA MET A 95 1.76 10.30 13.69
C MET A 95 0.72 10.42 14.81
N VAL A 96 -0.47 9.87 14.61
CA VAL A 96 -1.56 9.88 15.61
C VAL A 96 -1.18 9.08 16.85
N GLU A 97 -0.43 7.98 16.69
CA GLU A 97 0.00 7.17 17.83
C GLU A 97 1.03 7.93 18.70
N LYS A 98 1.93 8.67 18.06
CA LYS A 98 3.00 9.46 18.72
C LYS A 98 2.49 10.77 19.30
N VAL A 99 1.56 11.44 18.63
CA VAL A 99 1.04 12.76 19.02
C VAL A 99 -0.29 12.60 19.73
N LYS A 100 -0.34 12.96 21.02
CA LYS A 100 -1.56 12.86 21.84
C LYS A 100 -1.99 14.23 22.36
N ASN A 101 -3.30 14.47 22.38
CA ASN A 101 -3.94 15.65 23.01
C ASN A 101 -3.48 17.01 22.45
N ARG A 102 -2.94 17.04 21.23
CA ARG A 102 -2.59 18.28 20.51
C ARG A 102 -2.64 18.04 19.01
N PRO A 103 -2.79 19.07 18.16
CA PRO A 103 -2.73 18.91 16.72
C PRO A 103 -1.39 18.31 16.25
N VAL A 104 -1.45 17.50 15.19
CA VAL A 104 -0.27 17.00 14.47
C VAL A 104 0.35 18.13 13.67
N THR A 105 1.65 18.35 13.86
CA THR A 105 2.40 19.45 13.25
C THR A 105 3.39 18.96 12.19
N MET A 106 3.96 19.89 11.41
CA MET A 106 5.02 19.54 10.45
C MET A 106 6.28 18.92 11.08
N ASP A 107 6.62 19.28 12.32
CA ASP A 107 7.76 18.68 13.00
C ASP A 107 7.49 17.20 13.31
N ASP A 108 6.26 16.87 13.69
CA ASP A 108 5.82 15.49 13.89
C ASP A 108 5.85 14.71 12.58
N PHE A 109 5.43 15.33 11.48
CA PHE A 109 5.51 14.73 10.15
C PHE A 109 6.96 14.44 9.74
N LEU A 110 7.86 15.40 9.88
CA LEU A 110 9.26 15.22 9.50
C LEU A 110 9.95 14.17 10.37
N GLY A 111 9.66 14.14 11.67
CA GLY A 111 10.13 13.11 12.59
C GLY A 111 9.65 11.73 12.17
N THR A 112 8.34 11.57 11.97
CA THR A 112 7.74 10.31 11.53
C THR A 112 8.24 9.86 10.17
N LEU A 113 8.34 10.77 9.18
CA LEU A 113 8.87 10.43 7.86
C LEU A 113 10.31 9.93 7.95
N ASN A 114 11.15 10.62 8.74
CA ASN A 114 12.53 10.21 8.97
C ASN A 114 12.62 8.82 9.64
N ASP A 115 11.77 8.55 10.62
CA ASP A 115 11.67 7.22 11.24
C ASP A 115 11.21 6.17 10.22
N PHE A 116 10.21 6.49 9.40
CA PHE A 116 9.67 5.60 8.38
C PHE A 116 10.74 5.18 7.37
N LEU A 117 11.64 6.11 7.01
CA LEU A 117 12.74 5.88 6.08
C LEU A 117 13.94 5.15 6.70
N LYS A 118 14.17 5.30 8.01
CA LYS A 118 15.38 4.76 8.68
C LYS A 118 15.12 3.51 9.52
N SER A 119 13.96 3.41 10.14
CA SER A 119 13.62 2.39 11.14
C SER A 119 13.08 1.10 10.51
N LYS A 120 12.48 1.18 9.32
CA LYS A 120 11.99 -0.01 8.62
C LYS A 120 13.14 -0.77 7.97
N TYR A 121 13.77 -1.66 8.74
CA TYR A 121 14.69 -2.67 8.23
C TYR A 121 13.90 -3.73 7.45
N ASP A 122 13.45 -3.38 6.24
CA ASP A 122 12.70 -4.28 5.37
C ASP A 122 13.68 -5.03 4.44
N LYS A 123 13.73 -6.36 4.58
CA LYS A 123 14.56 -7.22 3.72
C LYS A 123 14.25 -7.02 2.23
N ASN A 124 13.02 -6.66 1.88
CA ASN A 124 12.64 -6.32 0.51
C ASN A 124 13.25 -5.00 0.07
N ILE A 125 13.21 -3.96 0.91
CA ILE A 125 13.87 -2.67 0.62
C ILE A 125 15.38 -2.86 0.50
N LEU A 126 16.00 -3.64 1.37
CA LEU A 126 17.44 -3.94 1.28
C LEU A 126 17.79 -4.70 -0.01
N ASN A 127 16.97 -5.68 -0.40
CA ASN A 127 17.13 -6.37 -1.68
C ASN A 127 16.98 -5.41 -2.87
N ILE A 128 16.00 -4.51 -2.83
CA ILE A 128 15.82 -3.47 -3.84
C ILE A 128 17.05 -2.57 -3.91
N VAL A 129 17.55 -2.08 -2.77
CA VAL A 129 18.72 -1.21 -2.70
C VAL A 129 19.99 -1.93 -3.18
N GLN A 130 20.19 -3.20 -2.80
CA GLN A 130 21.35 -3.98 -3.21
C GLN A 130 21.37 -4.22 -4.72
N LYS A 131 20.21 -4.54 -5.30
CA LYS A 131 20.07 -4.71 -6.75
C LYS A 131 20.14 -3.36 -7.49
N ALA A 132 19.58 -2.29 -6.93
CA ALA A 132 19.70 -0.94 -7.48
C ALA A 132 21.17 -0.48 -7.55
N LYS A 133 22.01 -0.88 -6.59
CA LYS A 133 23.46 -0.63 -6.64
C LYS A 133 24.15 -1.32 -7.83
N GLN A 134 23.65 -2.47 -8.30
CA GLN A 134 24.22 -3.18 -9.46
C GLN A 134 23.99 -2.41 -10.76
N LYS A 135 22.87 -1.68 -10.88
CA LYS A 135 22.53 -0.84 -12.04
C LYS A 135 22.34 0.63 -11.63
N LYS A 136 23.29 1.16 -10.85
CA LYS A 136 23.17 2.47 -10.17
C LYS A 136 22.88 3.63 -11.12
N ALA A 137 23.61 3.75 -12.23
CA ALA A 137 23.43 4.84 -13.19
C ALA A 137 22.02 4.84 -13.79
N PHE A 138 21.54 3.66 -14.21
CA PHE A 138 20.20 3.50 -14.74
C PHE A 138 19.12 3.77 -13.69
N MET A 139 19.28 3.26 -12.47
CA MET A 139 18.34 3.52 -11.38
C MET A 139 18.28 4.99 -10.97
N CYS A 140 19.41 5.70 -10.95
CA CYS A 140 19.43 7.13 -10.69
C CYS A 140 18.70 7.91 -11.78
N ARG A 141 18.94 7.56 -13.06
CA ARG A 141 18.21 8.14 -14.19
C ARG A 141 16.71 7.87 -14.06
N LEU A 142 16.33 6.61 -13.81
CA LEU A 142 14.94 6.21 -13.70
C LEU A 142 14.17 6.86 -12.54
N LEU A 143 14.83 7.06 -11.40
CA LEU A 143 14.17 7.57 -10.21
C LEU A 143 14.16 9.11 -10.13
N PHE A 144 15.21 9.77 -10.63
CA PHE A 144 15.46 11.19 -10.38
C PHE A 144 15.59 12.04 -11.65
N ASP A 145 15.67 11.44 -12.84
CA ASP A 145 15.65 12.19 -14.09
C ASP A 145 14.19 12.41 -14.53
N GLU A 146 13.93 13.57 -15.13
CA GLU A 146 12.61 13.92 -15.67
C GLU A 146 12.44 13.47 -17.11
N ALA A 147 13.54 13.09 -17.78
CA ALA A 147 13.49 12.57 -19.14
C ALA A 147 12.78 11.21 -19.18
N PRO A 148 11.70 11.05 -19.98
CA PRO A 148 11.00 9.78 -20.10
C PRO A 148 11.93 8.69 -20.65
N ILE A 149 11.79 7.48 -20.10
CA ILE A 149 12.53 6.30 -20.55
C ILE A 149 11.55 5.41 -21.30
N ASP A 150 11.80 5.21 -22.59
CA ASP A 150 10.97 4.34 -23.41
C ASP A 150 10.98 2.91 -22.86
N PHE A 151 9.78 2.39 -22.57
CA PHE A 151 9.65 1.03 -22.09
C PHE A 151 9.92 0.03 -23.23
N ASN A 152 10.98 -0.76 -23.08
CA ASN A 152 11.33 -1.84 -23.99
C ASN A 152 11.77 -3.08 -23.20
N VAL A 153 10.96 -4.13 -23.21
CA VAL A 153 11.24 -5.40 -22.51
C VAL A 153 12.50 -6.11 -22.98
N HIS A 154 13.02 -5.77 -24.17
CA HIS A 154 14.26 -6.33 -24.71
C HIS A 154 15.50 -5.50 -24.34
N ALA A 155 15.33 -4.29 -23.80
CA ALA A 155 16.45 -3.52 -23.27
C ALA A 155 16.95 -4.16 -21.99
N GLU A 156 18.26 -4.40 -21.90
CA GLU A 156 18.89 -5.18 -20.82
C GLU A 156 18.52 -4.68 -19.42
N ASP A 157 18.52 -3.36 -19.21
CA ASP A 157 18.22 -2.74 -17.92
C ASP A 157 16.72 -2.81 -17.55
N ILE A 158 15.83 -2.76 -18.54
CA ILE A 158 14.38 -2.86 -18.35
C ILE A 158 13.99 -4.33 -18.12
N ALA A 159 14.58 -5.26 -18.86
CA ALA A 159 14.43 -6.69 -18.65
C ALA A 159 14.89 -7.11 -17.24
N TYR A 160 16.02 -6.56 -16.77
CA TYR A 160 16.51 -6.75 -15.42
C TYR A 160 15.49 -6.24 -14.37
N LEU A 161 14.91 -5.05 -14.55
CA LEU A 161 13.87 -4.57 -13.65
C LEU A 161 12.59 -5.40 -13.70
N HIS A 162 12.17 -5.86 -14.88
CA HIS A 162 11.01 -6.73 -15.01
C HIS A 162 11.17 -8.06 -14.28
N ALA A 163 12.36 -8.65 -14.33
CA ALA A 163 12.64 -9.91 -13.64
C ALA A 163 12.69 -9.77 -12.11
N PHE A 164 12.99 -8.58 -11.57
CA PHE A 164 13.33 -8.41 -10.15
C PHE A 164 12.50 -7.38 -9.37
N HIS A 165 11.81 -6.43 -10.03
CA HIS A 165 11.18 -5.26 -9.39
C HIS A 165 9.91 -4.75 -10.11
N PRO A 166 8.76 -5.44 -9.98
CA PRO A 166 7.51 -5.03 -10.64
C PRO A 166 7.00 -3.63 -10.21
N ILE A 167 7.33 -3.17 -9.00
CA ILE A 167 6.90 -1.85 -8.50
C ILE A 167 7.56 -0.69 -9.27
N VAL A 168 8.81 -0.85 -9.70
CA VAL A 168 9.55 0.21 -10.41
C VAL A 168 9.04 0.36 -11.84
N LEU A 169 8.54 -0.72 -12.45
CA LEU A 169 7.96 -0.70 -13.79
C LEU A 169 6.68 0.16 -13.88
N VAL A 170 5.94 0.30 -12.79
CA VAL A 170 4.73 1.15 -12.76
C VAL A 170 5.07 2.62 -13.05
N LYS A 171 6.30 3.07 -12.76
CA LYS A 171 6.77 4.43 -13.08
C LYS A 171 7.19 4.60 -14.54
N LEU A 172 7.43 3.52 -15.27
CA LEU A 172 7.84 3.53 -16.69
C LEU A 172 6.67 3.47 -17.67
N GLY A 173 5.47 3.10 -17.21
CA GLY A 173 4.31 2.83 -18.06
C GLY A 173 3.14 3.80 -17.89
N GLY A 174 3.39 5.03 -17.45
CA GLY A 174 2.39 6.10 -17.30
C GLY A 174 2.51 7.16 -18.38
#